data_AF-A0A3B4DKW6-F1
#
_entry.id   AF-A0A3B4DKW6-F1
#
_cell.length_a   1.000
_cell.length_b   1.000
_cell.length_c   1.000
_cell.angle_alpha   90.00
_cell.angle_beta   90.00
_cell.angle_gamma   90.00
#
_symmetry.space_group_name_H-M   'P 1'
#
loop_
_entity.id
_entity.type
_entity.pdbx_description
1 polymer ?
#
loop_
_entity_poly.entity_id
_entity_poly.type
_entity_poly.pdbx_seq_one_letter_code
_entity_poly.pdbx_strand_id
1 'polypeptide(L)'
;MGIRHFALLKLVGKGPAASGTVELFPLNGRSQTEREQLSQDVVKNLRDQLKINRDYFSMLVVGKDGDVKAWFPSPVWSMDNIYDLVDSMELRQQEEKLQHTLGIHCPEDSGGGGGGGSFLGYPEETEDSYLYRRSED
;
A
#
# COMPACT_ATOMS: atom_id res chain seq x y z
N MET A 1 0.75 -16.76 -6.59
CA MET A 1 1.14 -15.38 -6.21
C MET A 1 -0.03 -14.75 -5.47
N GLY A 2 0.20 -14.26 -4.24
CA GLY A 2 -0.81 -13.53 -3.48
C GLY A 2 -0.94 -12.08 -3.91
N ILE A 3 -2.07 -11.45 -3.57
CA ILE A 3 -2.32 -10.04 -3.88
C ILE A 3 -1.68 -9.16 -2.81
N ARG A 4 -0.91 -8.16 -3.23
CA ARG A 4 -0.20 -7.23 -2.35
C ARG A 4 -0.88 -5.87 -2.33
N HIS A 5 -0.99 -5.31 -1.14
CA HIS A 5 -1.49 -3.95 -0.92
C HIS A 5 -0.33 -2.98 -0.78
N PHE A 6 -0.32 -1.94 -1.60
CA PHE A 6 0.67 -0.88 -1.49
C PHE A 6 0.01 0.49 -1.44
N ALA A 7 0.62 1.38 -0.67
CA ALA A 7 0.42 2.81 -0.79
C ALA A 7 1.73 3.43 -1.26
N LEU A 8 1.68 4.21 -2.34
CA LEU A 8 2.82 4.96 -2.83
C LEU A 8 2.71 6.39 -2.33
N LEU A 9 3.60 6.74 -1.39
CA LEU A 9 3.78 8.10 -0.92
C LEU A 9 4.93 8.76 -1.70
N LYS A 10 4.61 9.79 -2.48
CA LYS A 10 5.62 10.58 -3.21
C LYS A 10 5.71 11.97 -2.59
N LEU A 11 6.89 12.32 -2.07
CA LEU A 11 7.17 13.63 -1.47
C LEU A 11 8.20 14.38 -2.31
N VAL A 12 7.87 15.57 -2.81
CA VAL A 12 8.75 16.37 -3.68
C VAL A 12 8.89 17.81 -3.18
N GLY A 13 9.93 18.52 -3.65
CA GLY A 13 10.18 19.92 -3.31
C GLY A 13 10.62 20.18 -1.86
N LYS A 14 11.00 21.42 -1.57
CA LYS A 14 11.46 21.90 -0.26
C LYS A 14 10.78 23.22 0.10
N GLY A 15 10.66 23.48 1.41
CA GLY A 15 10.11 24.74 1.92
C GLY A 15 8.72 25.01 1.32
N PRO A 16 8.44 26.25 0.85
CA PRO A 16 7.15 26.62 0.25
C PRO A 16 6.74 25.83 -1.00
N ALA A 17 7.70 25.20 -1.69
CA ALA A 17 7.45 24.40 -2.88
C ALA A 17 7.27 22.89 -2.56
N ALA A 18 7.17 22.51 -1.29
CA ALA A 18 6.97 21.12 -0.90
C ALA A 18 5.54 20.67 -1.22
N SER A 19 5.43 19.50 -1.86
CA SER A 19 4.16 18.86 -2.22
C SER A 19 4.30 17.36 -2.07
N GLY A 20 3.18 16.67 -1.86
CA GLY A 20 3.16 15.22 -1.82
C GLY A 20 1.88 14.65 -2.38
N THR A 21 1.95 13.38 -2.78
CA THR A 21 0.78 12.63 -3.24
C THR A 21 0.78 11.24 -2.62
N VAL A 22 -0.41 10.74 -2.33
CA VAL A 22 -0.65 9.34 -1.95
C VAL A 22 -1.44 8.67 -3.05
N GLU A 23 -0.99 7.49 -3.47
CA GLU A 23 -1.68 6.64 -4.44
C GLU A 23 -1.86 5.24 -3.83
N LEU A 24 -3.10 4.75 -3.77
CA LEU A 24 -3.44 3.48 -3.17
C LEU A 24 -3.61 2.41 -4.25
N PHE A 25 -2.99 1.25 -4.03
CA PHE A 25 -3.05 0.08 -4.90
C PHE A 25 -3.85 -1.03 -4.18
N PRO A 26 -5.19 -1.06 -4.36
CA PRO A 26 -6.08 -2.06 -3.78
C PRO A 26 -5.99 -3.43 -4.46
N LEU A 27 -6.70 -4.43 -3.90
CA LEU A 27 -6.67 -5.83 -4.35
C LEU A 27 -7.03 -6.06 -5.82
N ASN A 28 -7.81 -5.18 -6.43
CA ASN A 28 -8.29 -5.36 -7.79
C ASN A 28 -7.20 -5.09 -8.86
N GLY A 29 -5.96 -4.80 -8.44
CA GLY A 29 -4.83 -4.54 -9.32
C GLY A 29 -4.92 -3.22 -10.08
N ARG A 30 -5.97 -2.42 -9.86
CA ARG A 30 -6.15 -1.10 -10.45
C ARG A 30 -5.79 -0.06 -9.40
N SER A 31 -4.84 0.81 -9.74
CA SER A 31 -4.62 2.02 -8.94
C SER A 31 -5.94 2.76 -8.76
N GLN A 32 -6.26 3.17 -7.54
CA GLN A 32 -7.36 4.13 -7.37
C GLN A 32 -6.96 5.40 -8.12
N THR A 33 -7.79 5.81 -9.09
CA THR A 33 -7.54 7.00 -9.92
C THR A 33 -7.38 8.28 -9.11
N GLU A 34 -7.83 8.27 -7.85
CA GLU A 34 -7.76 9.41 -6.94
C GLU A 34 -6.41 9.47 -6.22
N ARG A 35 -5.53 10.34 -6.74
CA ARG A 35 -4.31 10.75 -6.03
C ARG A 35 -4.67 11.84 -5.04
N GLU A 36 -4.57 11.54 -3.76
CA GLU A 36 -4.76 12.53 -2.71
C GLU A 36 -3.54 13.46 -2.65
N GLN A 37 -3.77 14.77 -2.70
CA GLN A 37 -2.71 15.76 -2.52
C GLN A 37 -2.49 16.02 -1.03
N LEU A 38 -1.23 16.01 -0.62
CA LEU A 38 -0.84 16.31 0.76
C LEU A 38 -0.50 17.78 0.92
N SER A 39 -0.96 18.35 2.04
CA SER A 39 -0.57 19.70 2.44
C SER A 39 0.91 19.77 2.79
N GLN A 40 1.47 20.98 2.70
CA GLN A 40 2.88 21.24 3.00
C GLN A 40 3.27 20.79 4.42
N ASP A 41 2.39 21.01 5.40
CA ASP A 41 2.61 20.61 6.80
C ASP A 41 2.65 19.09 6.96
N VAL A 42 1.77 18.36 6.27
CA VAL A 42 1.77 16.89 6.27
C VAL A 42 3.06 16.36 5.64
N VAL A 43 3.48 16.91 4.50
CA VAL A 43 4.75 16.56 3.86
C VAL A 43 5.94 16.78 4.80
N LYS A 44 5.95 17.90 5.53
CA LYS A 44 6.99 18.21 6.51
C LYS A 44 7.00 17.19 7.65
N ASN A 45 5.84 16.93 8.26
CA ASN A 45 5.69 16.01 9.38
C ASN A 45 6.08 14.58 8.99
N LEU A 46 5.65 14.10 7.81
CA LEU A 46 6.00 12.77 7.31
C LEU A 46 7.52 12.60 7.13
N ARG A 47 8.20 13.61 6.58
CA ARG A 47 9.66 13.58 6.46
C ARG A 47 10.34 13.54 7.82
N ASP A 48 9.84 14.31 8.79
CA ASP A 48 10.44 14.40 10.12
C ASP A 48 10.18 13.12 10.95
N GLN A 49 9.03 12.47 10.77
CA GLN A 49 8.68 11.17 11.39
C GLN A 49 9.51 10.04 10.79
N LEU A 50 9.54 9.92 9.46
CA LEU A 50 10.27 8.88 8.74
C LEU A 50 11.78 9.18 8.60
N LYS A 51 12.26 10.27 9.21
CA LYS A 51 13.66 10.72 9.18
C LYS A 51 14.25 10.92 7.78
N ILE A 52 13.41 11.32 6.82
CA ILE A 52 13.77 11.52 5.42
C ILE A 52 14.60 12.80 5.26
N ASN A 53 15.82 12.64 4.77
CA ASN A 53 16.67 13.78 4.41
C ASN A 53 16.06 14.52 3.21
N ARG A 54 16.04 15.85 3.26
CA ARG A 54 15.48 16.70 2.21
C ARG A 54 16.44 16.88 1.04
N ASP A 55 17.74 16.72 1.28
CA ASP A 55 18.81 17.05 0.33
C ASP A 55 19.13 15.93 -0.65
N TYR A 56 18.78 14.70 -0.31
CA TYR A 56 19.08 13.51 -1.10
C TYR A 56 17.81 12.75 -1.46
N PHE A 57 17.88 11.97 -2.55
CA PHE A 57 16.85 11.02 -2.87
C PHE A 57 16.77 9.96 -1.76
N SER A 58 15.55 9.52 -1.43
CA SER A 58 15.32 8.41 -0.52
C SER A 58 14.03 7.70 -0.89
N MET A 59 14.09 6.38 -1.00
CA MET A 59 12.94 5.51 -1.13
C MET A 59 12.93 4.58 0.08
N LEU A 60 11.77 4.43 0.71
CA LEU A 60 11.62 3.67 1.94
C LEU A 60 10.54 2.62 1.73
N VAL A 61 10.70 1.45 2.36
CA VAL A 61 9.63 0.49 2.56
C VAL A 61 9.19 0.62 4.00
N VAL A 62 7.93 1.00 4.21
CA VAL A 62 7.32 1.15 5.54
C VAL A 62 6.33 0.01 5.73
N GLY A 63 6.44 -0.68 6.87
CA GLY A 63 5.53 -1.75 7.23
C GLY A 63 4.15 -1.23 7.63
N LYS A 64 3.17 -2.13 7.74
CA LYS A 64 1.82 -1.79 8.23
C LYS A 64 1.79 -1.39 9.71
N ASP A 65 2.85 -1.73 10.45
CA ASP A 65 3.13 -1.26 11.80
C ASP A 65 3.64 0.19 11.86
N GLY A 66 3.93 0.81 10.70
CA GLY A 66 4.46 2.17 10.61
C GLY A 66 5.98 2.25 10.67
N ASP A 67 6.67 1.13 10.86
CA ASP A 67 8.13 1.10 10.98
C ASP A 67 8.81 1.01 9.61
N VAL A 68 9.96 1.67 9.48
CA VAL A 68 10.81 1.57 8.29
C VAL A 68 11.48 0.20 8.25
N LYS A 69 11.20 -0.57 7.20
CA LYS A 69 11.75 -1.93 6.97
C LYS A 69 12.98 -1.91 6.07
N ALA A 70 13.05 -0.99 5.13
CA ALA A 70 14.23 -0.81 4.28
C ALA A 70 14.38 0.63 3.81
N TRP A 71 15.63 1.02 3.53
CA TRP A 71 16.00 2.33 3.04
C TRP A 71 16.88 2.21 1.79
N PHE A 72 16.50 2.91 0.73
CA PHE A 72 17.21 2.94 -0.54
C PHE A 72 17.63 4.38 -0.87
N PRO A 73 18.94 4.67 -0.94
CA PRO A 73 19.45 6.00 -1.29
C PRO A 73 19.35 6.30 -2.79
N SER A 74 18.96 5.32 -3.62
CA SER A 74 18.76 5.44 -5.06
C SER A 74 17.50 4.67 -5.49
N PRO A 75 16.90 5.00 -6.65
CA PRO A 75 15.80 4.21 -7.20
C PRO A 75 16.22 2.75 -7.41
N VAL A 76 15.31 1.83 -7.10
CA VAL A 76 15.49 0.40 -7.39
C VAL A 76 15.14 0.10 -8.84
N TRP A 77 15.87 -0.83 -9.45
CA TRP A 77 15.71 -1.19 -10.86
C TRP A 77 14.68 -2.29 -11.07
N SER A 78 14.41 -3.09 -10.04
CA SER A 78 13.37 -4.11 -10.02
C SER A 78 12.60 -4.04 -8.69
N MET A 79 11.32 -4.37 -8.78
CA MET A 79 10.43 -4.53 -7.63
C MET A 79 10.54 -5.92 -6.99
N ASP A 80 11.22 -6.89 -7.60
CA ASP A 80 11.30 -8.27 -7.10
C ASP A 80 11.84 -8.30 -5.66
N ASN A 81 12.94 -7.61 -5.39
CA ASN A 81 13.54 -7.51 -4.06
C ASN A 81 12.60 -6.85 -3.04
N ILE A 82 11.76 -5.90 -3.49
CA ILE A 82 10.78 -5.24 -2.63
C ILE A 82 9.64 -6.21 -2.31
N TYR A 83 9.18 -6.98 -3.30
CA TYR A 83 8.14 -7.99 -3.10
C TYR A 83 8.61 -9.13 -2.20
N ASP A 84 9.83 -9.62 -2.37
CA ASP A 84 10.42 -10.64 -1.49
C ASP A 84 10.54 -10.13 -0.06
N LEU A 85 11.01 -8.89 0.14
CA LEU A 85 11.04 -8.26 1.44
C LEU A 85 9.63 -8.17 2.05
N VAL A 86 8.65 -7.75 1.27
CA VAL A 86 7.26 -7.61 1.73
C VAL A 86 6.67 -8.96 2.13
N ASP A 87 6.83 -9.98 1.29
CA ASP A 87 6.31 -11.33 1.52
C ASP A 87 7.02 -12.03 2.68
N SER A 88 8.24 -11.62 3.04
CA SER A 88 8.93 -12.11 4.23
C SER A 88 8.35 -11.60 5.56
N MET A 89 7.58 -10.50 5.55
CA MET A 89 7.04 -9.90 6.79
C MET A 89 5.95 -10.75 7.45
N GLU A 90 5.96 -10.85 8.77
CA GLU A 90 5.00 -11.70 9.52
C GLU A 90 3.53 -11.31 9.29
N LEU A 91 3.21 -10.01 9.35
CA LEU A 91 1.85 -9.51 9.05
C LEU A 91 1.42 -9.88 7.63
N ARG A 92 2.35 -9.86 6.67
CA ARG A 92 2.05 -10.24 5.28
C ARG A 92 1.77 -11.74 5.15
N GLN A 93 2.52 -12.60 5.84
CA GLN A 93 2.27 -14.04 5.86
C GLN A 93 0.91 -14.39 6.47
N GLN A 94 0.46 -13.66 7.50
CA GLN A 94 -0.87 -13.83 8.08
C GLN A 94 -1.97 -13.45 7.08
N GLU A 95 -1.79 -12.33 6.38
CA GLU A 95 -2.72 -11.90 5.33
C GLU A 95 -2.80 -12.87 4.16
N GLU A 96 -1.67 -13.44 3.73
CA GLU A 96 -1.64 -14.42 2.65
C GLU A 96 -2.40 -15.71 3.03
N LYS A 97 -2.23 -16.19 4.27
CA LYS A 97 -3.01 -17.33 4.79
C LYS A 97 -4.50 -17.04 4.80
N LEU A 98 -4.88 -15.82 5.18
CA LEU A 98 -6.29 -15.39 5.18
C LEU A 98 -6.84 -15.32 3.75
N GLN A 99 -6.11 -14.68 2.82
CA GLN A 99 -6.48 -14.63 1.40
C GLN A 99 -6.69 -16.02 0.82
N HIS A 100 -5.77 -16.95 1.09
CA HIS A 100 -5.88 -18.34 0.66
C HIS A 100 -7.11 -19.03 1.25
N THR A 101 -7.37 -18.85 2.55
CA THR A 101 -8.55 -19.42 3.23
C THR A 101 -9.86 -18.88 2.64
N LEU A 102 -9.87 -17.62 2.21
CA LEU A 102 -11.02 -16.96 1.58
C LEU A 102 -11.09 -17.19 0.05
N GLY A 103 -10.16 -17.94 -0.54
CA GLY A 103 -10.12 -18.20 -1.99
C GLY A 103 -9.72 -17.00 -2.86
N ILE A 104 -9.19 -15.94 -2.24
CA ILE A 104 -8.71 -14.74 -2.93
C ILE A 104 -7.39 -15.06 -3.61
N HIS A 105 -7.35 -15.01 -4.94
CA HIS A 105 -6.15 -15.25 -5.74
C HIS A 105 -6.03 -14.22 -6.87
N CYS A 106 -4.80 -13.95 -7.30
CA CYS A 106 -4.60 -13.17 -8.52
C CYS A 106 -5.21 -13.93 -9.72
N PRO A 107 -5.98 -13.27 -10.59
CA PRO A 107 -6.37 -13.87 -11.85
C PRO A 107 -5.11 -14.22 -12.64
N GLU A 108 -5.08 -15.42 -13.24
CA GLU A 108 -3.98 -15.79 -14.13
C GLU A 108 -3.96 -14.85 -15.34
N ASP A 109 -2.76 -14.42 -15.75
CA ASP A 109 -2.55 -13.57 -16.91
C ASP A 109 -2.79 -14.39 -18.19
N SER A 110 -4.06 -14.60 -18.54
CA SER A 110 -4.43 -15.16 -19.83
C SER A 110 -4.16 -14.10 -20.88
N GLY A 111 -2.97 -14.10 -21.48
CA GLY A 111 -2.64 -13.23 -22.61
C GLY A 111 -3.72 -13.31 -23.70
N GLY A 112 -4.52 -12.26 -23.84
CA GLY A 112 -5.64 -12.23 -24.77
C GLY A 112 -6.41 -10.92 -24.65
N GLY A 113 -6.41 -10.14 -25.73
CA GLY A 113 -6.97 -8.80 -25.76
C GLY A 113 -8.48 -8.71 -25.52
N GLY A 114 -8.89 -7.53 -25.05
CA GLY A 114 -10.22 -6.93 -25.21
C GLY A 114 -11.45 -7.82 -25.00
N GLY A 115 -12.11 -7.66 -23.84
CA GLY A 115 -13.49 -8.11 -23.67
C GLY A 115 -13.88 -8.18 -22.21
N GLY A 116 -15.00 -7.56 -21.86
CA GLY A 116 -15.44 -7.39 -20.47
C GLY A 116 -15.65 -8.72 -19.75
N GLY A 117 -15.01 -8.84 -18.58
CA GLY A 117 -15.32 -9.83 -17.57
C GLY A 117 -15.88 -9.11 -16.34
N SER A 118 -17.17 -9.29 -16.09
CA SER A 118 -17.84 -8.77 -14.90
C SER A 118 -17.23 -9.38 -13.64
N PHE A 119 -16.59 -8.54 -12.83
CA PHE A 119 -16.31 -8.86 -11.44
C PHE A 119 -17.65 -9.03 -10.72
N LEU A 120 -17.97 -10.24 -10.29
CA LEU A 120 -19.08 -10.46 -9.36
C LEU A 120 -18.66 -9.80 -8.06
N GLY A 121 -19.33 -8.68 -7.77
CA GLY A 121 -19.14 -7.90 -6.56
C GLY A 121 -19.34 -8.75 -5.31
N TYR A 122 -18.67 -8.29 -4.25
CA TYR A 122 -18.95 -8.62 -2.87
C TYR A 122 -20.47 -8.77 -2.63
N PRO A 123 -20.95 -9.79 -1.90
CA PRO A 123 -22.25 -9.66 -1.28
C PRO A 123 -22.16 -8.50 -0.28
N GLU A 124 -22.90 -7.43 -0.59
CA GLU A 124 -23.14 -6.27 0.25
C GLU A 124 -23.94 -6.73 1.48
N GLU A 125 -23.27 -7.32 2.48
CA GLU A 125 -23.89 -7.60 3.77
C GLU A 125 -22.94 -7.29 4.94
N THR A 126 -23.27 -6.19 5.64
CA THR A 126 -22.99 -5.83 7.04
C THR A 126 -21.69 -5.08 7.40
N GLU A 127 -21.73 -3.76 7.21
CA GLU A 127 -20.87 -2.76 7.85
C GLU A 127 -21.14 -2.56 9.36
N ASP A 128 -21.98 -3.37 10.01
CA ASP A 128 -22.42 -3.12 11.41
C ASP A 128 -21.75 -4.01 12.48
N SER A 129 -20.75 -4.84 12.16
CA SER A 129 -20.19 -5.78 13.14
C SER A 129 -18.90 -5.32 13.87
N TYR A 130 -18.35 -4.15 13.54
CA TYR A 130 -17.08 -3.68 14.14
C TYR A 130 -17.22 -2.62 15.22
N LEU A 131 -18.44 -2.29 15.67
CA LEU A 131 -18.65 -1.38 16.79
C LEU A 131 -19.34 -2.10 17.95
N TYR A 132 -18.67 -2.07 19.11
CA TYR A 132 -19.03 -2.63 20.42
C TYR A 132 -18.62 -4.09 20.71
N ARG A 133 -17.34 -4.26 21.06
CA ARG A 133 -17.00 -5.09 22.22
C ARG A 133 -16.73 -4.18 23.41
N ARG A 134 -17.81 -3.66 24.02
CA ARG A 134 -17.75 -3.06 25.35
C ARG A 134 -17.80 -4.19 26.36
N SER A 135 -16.75 -4.29 27.16
CA SER A 135 -16.70 -5.13 28.35
C SER A 135 -17.81 -4.70 29.32
N GLU A 136 -18.58 -5.65 29.84
CA GLU A 136 -19.40 -5.46 31.02
C GLU A 136 -19.03 -6.57 32.03
N ASP A 137 -18.55 -6.14 33.19
CA ASP A 137 -18.79 -6.80 34.48
C ASP A 137 -20.20 -6.38 34.98
#